data_AF-A0A2S1LLF1-F1
#
_entry.id   AF-A0A2S1LLF1-F1
#
_cell.length_a   1.000
_cell.length_b   1.000
_cell.length_c   1.000
_cell.angle_alpha   90.00
_cell.angle_beta   90.00
_cell.angle_gamma   90.00
#
_symmetry.space_group_name_H-M   'P 1'
#
loop_
_entity.id
_entity.type
_entity.pdbx_description
1 polymer ?
#
loop_
_entity_poly.entity_id
_entity_poly.type
_entity_poly.pdbx_seq_one_letter_code
_entity_poly.pdbx_strand_id
1 'polypeptide(L)'
;MLAIFIGQPSKEFFTFIFTVIILMILTRNYFTFNVSLMLVFLLLVFFGVLFRPYFVLIPIIAVGMYFVTFIRFGRKNITTIFYGILIAVFLSLSHGIINGKHFSESTREGLNLERLGAADANSMIVSPVSTTTWYGETIGIFYGFFTVNLPLNGLKHIFSPQIIAFIIWQLLLFWILLVQFSKCLKDKKKYKNELWVLLILFSYFIVQGVFEPDLGSAVRHKIGMFPLIYYALYYEDFRKALRKTI
;
A
#
# COMPACT_ATOMS: atom_id res chain seq x y z
N MET A 1 8.00 0.43 18.34
CA MET A 1 6.87 -0.47 18.68
C MET A 1 6.30 -0.20 20.07
N LEU A 2 7.11 0.24 21.05
CA LEU A 2 6.65 0.61 22.41
C LEU A 2 5.40 1.51 22.41
N ALA A 3 5.37 2.55 21.56
CA ALA A 3 4.24 3.48 21.45
C ALA A 3 2.87 2.81 21.20
N ILE A 4 2.83 1.71 20.44
CA ILE A 4 1.59 0.95 20.20
C ILE A 4 1.22 0.16 21.45
N PHE A 5 2.19 -0.45 22.13
CA PHE A 5 1.97 -1.22 23.36
C PHE A 5 1.55 -0.34 24.55
N ILE A 6 2.00 0.91 24.62
CA ILE A 6 1.65 1.85 25.70
C ILE A 6 0.49 2.78 25.33
N GLY A 7 -0.15 2.59 24.17
CA GLY A 7 -1.29 3.43 23.74
C GLY A 7 -0.93 4.89 23.48
N GLN A 8 0.34 5.18 23.18
CA GLN A 8 0.77 6.54 22.85
C GLN A 8 0.21 6.92 21.47
N PRO A 9 -0.45 8.09 21.33
CA PRO A 9 -0.93 8.58 20.04
C PRO A 9 0.28 8.79 19.12
N SER A 10 0.47 7.84 18.21
CA SER A 10 1.53 7.82 17.22
C SER A 10 0.98 8.16 15.85
N LYS A 11 1.86 8.47 14.89
CA LYS A 11 1.45 8.67 13.49
C LYS A 11 0.65 7.49 12.94
N GLU A 12 0.83 6.27 13.46
CA GLU A 12 0.04 5.09 13.05
C GLU A 12 -1.37 5.10 13.58
N PHE A 13 -1.58 5.60 14.79
CA PHE A 13 -2.92 5.72 15.36
C PHE A 13 -3.77 6.71 14.56
N PHE A 14 -3.17 7.84 14.14
CA PHE A 14 -3.84 8.76 13.23
C PHE A 14 -4.13 8.14 11.86
N THR A 15 -3.19 7.38 11.27
CA THR A 15 -3.45 6.61 10.05
C THR A 15 -4.60 5.62 10.23
N PHE A 16 -4.68 4.95 11.39
CA PHE A 16 -5.75 4.01 11.70
C PHE A 16 -7.12 4.70 11.74
N ILE A 17 -7.26 5.79 12.50
CA ILE A 17 -8.52 6.56 12.54
C ILE A 17 -8.89 7.04 11.14
N PHE A 18 -7.91 7.58 10.41
CA PHE A 18 -8.07 8.05 9.06
C PHE A 18 -8.61 6.96 8.12
N THR A 19 -8.09 5.74 8.18
CA THR A 19 -8.58 4.63 7.34
C THR A 19 -9.94 4.10 7.77
N VAL A 20 -10.29 4.17 9.05
CA VAL A 20 -11.67 3.93 9.51
C VAL A 20 -12.64 4.93 8.88
N ILE A 21 -12.28 6.23 8.84
CA ILE A 21 -13.11 7.27 8.21
C ILE A 21 -13.32 6.97 6.71
N ILE A 22 -12.26 6.59 5.98
CA ILE A 22 -12.38 6.16 4.58
C ILE A 22 -13.40 5.03 4.43
N LEU A 23 -13.31 4.00 5.28
CA LEU A 23 -14.25 2.89 5.24
C LEU A 23 -15.68 3.31 5.53
N MET A 24 -15.89 4.18 6.53
CA MET A 24 -17.23 4.69 6.84
C MET A 24 -17.84 5.42 5.64
N ILE A 25 -17.06 6.25 4.94
CA ILE A 25 -17.52 6.98 3.74
C ILE A 25 -17.89 6.01 2.59
N LEU A 26 -17.12 4.94 2.39
CA LEU A 26 -17.34 3.98 1.30
C LEU A 26 -18.45 2.98 1.58
N THR A 27 -18.69 2.64 2.85
CA THR A 27 -19.58 1.53 3.23
C THR A 27 -20.93 1.99 3.76
N ARG A 28 -21.03 3.20 4.32
CA ARG A 28 -22.29 3.77 4.76
C ARG A 28 -23.03 4.40 3.58
N ASN A 29 -24.34 4.16 3.51
CA ASN A 29 -25.21 4.71 2.47
C ASN A 29 -25.56 6.20 2.70
N TYR A 30 -24.71 6.98 3.37
CA TYR A 30 -24.96 8.40 3.61
C TYR A 30 -24.80 9.24 2.34
N PHE A 31 -23.91 8.84 1.44
CA PHE A 31 -23.62 9.55 0.19
C PHE A 31 -23.79 8.63 -1.03
N THR A 32 -23.95 9.25 -2.20
CA THR A 32 -23.85 8.49 -3.45
C THR A 32 -22.42 8.01 -3.66
N PHE A 33 -22.25 6.90 -4.36
CA PHE A 33 -20.94 6.27 -4.57
C PHE A 33 -19.88 7.22 -5.16
N ASN A 34 -20.26 8.06 -6.13
CA ASN A 34 -19.33 9.01 -6.74
C ASN A 34 -18.88 10.10 -5.75
N VAL A 35 -19.81 10.59 -4.92
CA VAL A 35 -19.51 11.56 -3.86
C VAL A 35 -18.63 10.93 -2.78
N SER A 36 -18.94 9.71 -2.35
CA SER A 36 -18.07 8.95 -1.42
C SER A 36 -16.64 8.82 -1.96
N LEU A 37 -16.48 8.47 -3.23
CA LEU A 37 -15.16 8.32 -3.84
C LEU A 37 -14.41 9.64 -3.92
N MET A 38 -15.08 10.73 -4.31
CA MET A 38 -14.50 12.08 -4.31
C MET A 38 -14.04 12.49 -2.91
N LEU A 39 -14.86 12.28 -1.89
CA LEU A 39 -14.50 12.58 -0.50
C LEU A 39 -13.30 11.77 -0.04
N VAL A 40 -13.23 10.48 -0.38
CA VAL A 40 -12.07 9.62 -0.05
C VAL A 40 -10.79 10.13 -0.72
N PHE A 41 -10.85 10.55 -1.97
CA PHE A 41 -9.67 11.10 -2.65
C PHE A 41 -9.23 12.44 -2.05
N LEU A 42 -10.17 13.34 -1.77
CA LEU A 42 -9.87 14.59 -1.07
C LEU A 42 -9.25 14.34 0.30
N LEU A 43 -9.77 13.35 1.05
CA LEU A 43 -9.25 12.96 2.34
C LEU A 43 -7.82 12.39 2.23
N LEU A 44 -7.54 11.54 1.23
CA LEU A 44 -6.19 11.01 0.95
C LEU A 44 -5.20 12.12 0.60
N VAL A 45 -5.60 13.09 -0.22
CA VAL A 45 -4.76 14.24 -0.56
C VAL A 45 -4.52 15.11 0.67
N PHE A 46 -5.56 15.46 1.42
CA PHE A 46 -5.47 16.27 2.64
C PHE A 46 -4.54 15.63 3.68
N PHE A 47 -4.76 14.35 3.98
CA PHE A 47 -3.91 13.61 4.92
C PHE A 47 -2.49 13.45 4.40
N GLY A 48 -2.33 13.29 3.08
CA GLY A 48 -1.04 13.24 2.44
C GLY A 48 -0.24 14.52 2.65
N VAL A 49 -0.82 15.67 2.35
CA VAL A 49 -0.16 16.98 2.51
C VAL A 49 0.23 17.24 3.97
N LEU A 50 -0.59 16.88 4.95
CA LEU A 50 -0.36 17.24 6.35
C LEU A 50 0.47 16.23 7.15
N PHE A 51 0.27 14.93 6.94
CA PHE A 51 0.82 13.90 7.83
C PHE A 51 1.78 12.93 7.12
N ARG A 52 1.48 12.54 5.87
CA ARG A 52 2.25 11.54 5.12
C ARG A 52 2.34 11.91 3.63
N PRO A 53 3.32 12.73 3.19
CA PRO A 53 3.38 13.30 1.84
C PRO A 53 3.13 12.31 0.69
N TYR A 54 3.68 11.10 0.80
CA TYR A 54 3.52 10.06 -0.22
C TYR A 54 2.10 9.49 -0.36
N PHE A 55 1.17 9.74 0.58
CA PHE A 55 -0.23 9.32 0.47
C PHE A 55 -0.98 10.03 -0.67
N VAL A 56 -0.49 11.20 -1.11
CA VAL A 56 -1.03 11.91 -2.29
C VAL A 56 -0.94 11.06 -3.57
N LEU A 57 0.01 10.12 -3.64
CA LEU A 57 0.19 9.24 -4.79
C LEU A 57 -0.84 8.09 -4.85
N ILE A 58 -1.43 7.72 -3.70
CA ILE A 58 -2.40 6.63 -3.60
C ILE A 58 -3.61 6.84 -4.53
N PRO A 59 -4.34 7.98 -4.52
CA PRO A 59 -5.47 8.18 -5.41
C PRO A 59 -5.06 8.17 -6.89
N ILE A 60 -3.88 8.72 -7.24
CA ILE A 60 -3.38 8.74 -8.63
C ILE A 60 -3.15 7.32 -9.14
N ILE A 61 -2.43 6.50 -8.36
CA ILE A 61 -2.15 5.10 -8.72
C ILE A 61 -3.46 4.29 -8.74
N ALA A 62 -4.36 4.49 -7.76
CA ALA A 62 -5.63 3.77 -7.68
C ALA A 62 -6.54 4.03 -8.88
N VAL A 63 -6.63 5.29 -9.31
CA VAL A 63 -7.38 5.69 -10.51
C VAL A 63 -6.73 5.12 -11.77
N GLY A 64 -5.41 5.20 -11.91
CA GLY A 64 -4.70 4.60 -13.04
C GLY A 64 -4.90 3.09 -13.11
N MET A 65 -4.79 2.39 -11.98
CA MET A 65 -5.12 0.97 -11.86
C MET A 65 -6.57 0.69 -12.24
N TYR A 66 -7.53 1.51 -11.78
CA TYR A 66 -8.95 1.39 -12.17
C TYR A 66 -9.12 1.44 -13.68
N PHE A 67 -8.45 2.37 -14.38
CA PHE A 67 -8.50 2.46 -15.83
C PHE A 67 -7.93 1.22 -16.53
N VAL A 68 -6.82 0.67 -16.03
CA VAL A 68 -6.24 -0.59 -16.53
C VAL A 68 -7.24 -1.74 -16.41
N THR A 69 -8.14 -1.73 -15.42
CA THR A 69 -9.19 -2.74 -15.32
C THR A 69 -10.18 -2.72 -16.48
N PHE A 70 -10.22 -1.73 -17.37
CA PHE A 70 -11.09 -1.80 -18.57
C PHE A 70 -10.44 -2.54 -19.73
N ILE A 71 -9.11 -2.71 -19.69
CA ILE A 71 -8.36 -3.44 -20.71
C ILE A 71 -8.58 -4.96 -20.54
N ARG A 72 -8.66 -5.68 -21.67
CA ARG A 72 -8.86 -7.13 -21.69
C ARG A 72 -7.52 -7.85 -21.57
N PHE A 73 -7.16 -8.24 -20.35
CA PHE A 73 -6.02 -9.11 -20.04
C PHE A 73 -6.50 -10.45 -19.47
N GLY A 74 -5.72 -11.51 -19.66
CA GLY A 74 -6.00 -12.83 -19.07
C GLY A 74 -5.91 -12.80 -17.54
N ARG A 75 -4.75 -12.47 -16.96
CA ARG A 75 -4.53 -12.37 -15.50
C ARG A 75 -4.72 -10.94 -15.00
N LYS A 76 -5.96 -10.48 -15.02
CA LYS A 76 -6.33 -9.07 -14.82
C LYS A 76 -5.90 -8.46 -13.49
N ASN A 77 -5.93 -9.24 -12.42
CA ASN A 77 -5.48 -8.85 -11.09
C ASN A 77 -3.99 -8.49 -11.08
N ILE A 78 -3.14 -9.39 -11.58
CA ILE A 78 -1.69 -9.23 -11.64
C ILE A 78 -1.32 -8.11 -12.60
N THR A 79 -1.94 -8.06 -13.78
CA THR A 79 -1.66 -6.99 -14.75
C THR A 79 -2.04 -5.62 -14.20
N THR A 80 -3.17 -5.50 -13.48
CA THR A 80 -3.56 -4.22 -12.87
C THR A 80 -2.52 -3.76 -11.84
N ILE A 81 -2.02 -4.65 -10.97
CA ILE A 81 -0.95 -4.32 -10.01
C ILE A 81 0.34 -3.95 -10.74
N PHE A 82 0.73 -4.73 -11.76
CA PHE A 82 1.92 -4.47 -12.56
C PHE A 82 1.89 -3.08 -13.21
N TYR A 83 0.78 -2.70 -13.84
CA TYR A 83 0.63 -1.34 -14.38
C TYR A 83 0.57 -0.28 -13.29
N GLY A 84 0.04 -0.58 -12.09
CA GLY A 84 0.17 0.29 -10.92
C GLY A 84 1.62 0.59 -10.55
N ILE A 85 2.49 -0.43 -10.58
CA ILE A 85 3.93 -0.27 -10.37
C ILE A 85 4.54 0.57 -11.49
N LEU A 86 4.18 0.33 -12.76
CA LEU A 86 4.66 1.15 -13.89
C LEU A 86 4.24 2.62 -13.77
N ILE A 87 3.03 2.89 -13.27
CA ILE A 87 2.59 4.26 -12.98
C ILE A 87 3.49 4.88 -11.90
N ALA A 88 3.82 4.16 -10.83
CA ALA A 88 4.74 4.64 -9.80
C ALA A 88 6.15 4.92 -10.36
N VAL A 89 6.66 4.05 -11.25
CA VAL A 89 7.92 4.28 -11.99
C VAL A 89 7.84 5.58 -12.79
N PHE A 90 6.79 5.74 -13.60
CA PHE A 90 6.60 6.93 -14.41
C PHE A 90 6.55 8.21 -13.57
N LEU A 91 5.84 8.19 -12.44
CA LEU A 91 5.77 9.32 -11.51
C LEU A 91 7.14 9.63 -10.90
N SER A 92 7.91 8.62 -10.50
CA SER A 92 9.26 8.81 -9.94
C SER A 92 10.27 9.34 -10.96
N LEU A 93 10.21 8.86 -12.19
CA LEU A 93 11.04 9.38 -13.28
C LEU A 93 10.68 10.84 -13.61
N SER A 94 9.39 11.15 -13.67
CA SER A 94 8.91 12.53 -13.87
C SER A 94 9.38 13.45 -12.76
N HIS A 95 9.32 13.00 -11.50
CA HIS A 95 9.85 13.74 -10.36
C HIS A 95 11.37 13.94 -10.45
N GLY A 96 12.11 12.90 -10.85
CA GLY A 96 13.57 12.98 -11.03
C GLY A 96 13.99 13.99 -12.08
N ILE A 97 13.23 14.13 -13.18
CA ILE A 97 13.47 15.14 -14.21
C ILE A 97 13.26 16.55 -13.67
N ILE A 98 12.24 16.77 -12.83
CA ILE A 98 11.88 18.11 -12.32
C ILE A 98 12.78 18.53 -11.15
N ASN A 99 13.02 17.62 -10.20
CA ASN A 99 13.66 17.92 -8.92
C ASN A 99 15.12 17.41 -8.83
N GLY A 100 15.61 16.72 -9.85
CA GLY A 100 16.97 16.20 -9.93
C GLY A 100 17.24 14.92 -9.11
N LYS A 101 16.27 14.44 -8.33
CA LYS A 101 16.35 13.18 -7.56
C LYS A 101 15.08 12.35 -7.70
N HIS A 102 15.25 11.04 -7.82
CA HIS A 102 14.13 10.12 -7.87
C HIS A 102 13.47 9.91 -6.49
N PHE A 103 12.26 9.33 -6.45
CA PHE A 103 11.56 9.08 -5.18
C PHE A 103 12.37 8.18 -4.26
N SER A 104 12.80 7.00 -4.73
CA SER A 104 13.47 6.05 -3.84
C SER A 104 14.87 6.53 -3.40
N GLU A 105 15.54 7.32 -4.25
CA GLU A 105 16.79 8.01 -3.94
C GLU A 105 16.62 9.04 -2.80
N SER A 106 15.64 9.94 -2.94
CA SER A 106 15.43 11.05 -2.00
C SER A 106 14.90 10.62 -0.64
N THR A 107 14.24 9.46 -0.55
CA THR A 107 13.65 8.98 0.71
C THR A 107 14.36 7.75 1.25
N ARG A 108 14.25 6.60 0.58
CA ARG A 108 14.70 5.32 1.13
C ARG A 108 16.21 5.28 1.24
N GLU A 109 16.91 5.54 0.14
CA GLU A 109 18.37 5.46 0.14
C GLU A 109 18.98 6.57 1.00
N GLY A 110 18.41 7.78 0.98
CA GLY A 110 18.81 8.86 1.88
C GLY A 110 18.72 8.49 3.37
N LEU A 111 17.57 7.94 3.81
CA LEU A 111 17.38 7.52 5.20
C LEU A 111 18.23 6.31 5.58
N ASN A 112 18.49 5.41 4.62
CA ASN A 112 19.32 4.23 4.83
C ASN A 112 20.79 4.62 5.08
N LEU A 113 21.32 5.61 4.34
CA LEU A 113 22.67 6.13 4.54
C LEU A 113 22.86 6.73 5.93
N GLU A 114 21.88 7.47 6.45
CA GLU A 114 21.91 8.04 7.81
C GLU A 114 21.89 6.98 8.93
N ARG A 115 21.44 5.75 8.62
CA ARG A 115 21.26 4.65 9.58
C ARG A 115 22.34 3.58 9.51
N LEU A 116 23.35 3.75 8.65
CA LEU A 116 24.47 2.83 8.54
C LEU A 116 25.19 2.72 9.90
N GLY A 117 25.18 1.51 10.47
CA GLY A 117 25.79 1.21 11.78
C GLY A 117 24.82 1.18 12.97
N ALA A 118 23.54 1.52 12.79
CA ALA A 118 22.52 1.37 13.83
C ALA A 118 21.97 -0.07 13.93
N ALA A 119 21.49 -0.47 15.12
CA ALA A 119 20.92 -1.81 15.35
C ALA A 119 19.71 -2.14 14.43
N ASP A 120 18.99 -1.10 13.97
CA ASP A 120 17.83 -1.20 13.09
C ASP A 120 18.20 -1.46 11.60
N ALA A 121 19.50 -1.39 11.25
CA ALA A 121 19.98 -1.59 9.87
C ALA A 121 19.82 -3.03 9.35
N ASN A 122 19.57 -4.00 10.23
CA ASN A 122 19.45 -5.41 9.86
C ASN A 122 18.24 -5.73 8.95
N SER A 123 17.21 -4.89 8.98
CA SER A 123 15.99 -5.06 8.17
C SER A 123 15.86 -4.06 7.01
N MET A 124 16.95 -3.35 6.72
CA MET A 124 17.04 -2.30 5.72
C MET A 124 16.80 -2.85 4.31
N ILE A 125 16.00 -2.13 3.54
CA ILE A 125 15.71 -2.43 2.14
C ILE A 125 16.70 -1.63 1.30
N VAL A 126 17.73 -2.29 0.79
CA VAL A 126 18.75 -1.67 -0.08
C VAL A 126 18.45 -2.03 -1.52
N SER A 127 18.40 -1.01 -2.39
CA SER A 127 18.21 -1.25 -3.82
C SER A 127 19.37 -2.06 -4.40
N PRO A 128 19.11 -3.06 -5.27
CA PRO A 128 20.18 -3.86 -5.88
C PRO A 128 21.09 -3.06 -6.81
N VAL A 129 20.57 -1.95 -7.33
CA VAL A 129 21.23 -1.03 -8.27
C VAL A 129 21.04 0.39 -7.73
N SER A 130 22.03 1.26 -7.92
CA SER A 130 21.96 2.67 -7.53
C SER A 130 20.73 3.35 -8.15
N THR A 131 19.94 4.01 -7.32
CA THR A 131 18.66 4.63 -7.70
C THR A 131 18.81 6.00 -8.37
N THR A 132 20.04 6.46 -8.56
CA THR A 132 20.38 7.73 -9.24
C THR A 132 20.13 7.71 -10.75
N THR A 133 19.97 6.52 -11.35
CA THR A 133 19.68 6.36 -12.78
C THR A 133 18.23 5.91 -12.99
N TRP A 134 17.67 6.20 -14.16
CA TRP A 134 16.28 5.84 -14.49
C TRP A 134 16.00 4.33 -14.36
N TYR A 135 16.96 3.49 -14.79
CA TYR A 135 16.83 2.04 -14.71
C TYR A 135 17.03 1.54 -13.28
N GLY A 136 17.93 2.17 -12.53
CA GLY A 136 18.16 1.89 -11.13
C GLY A 136 16.95 2.21 -10.26
N GLU A 137 16.31 3.37 -10.47
CA GLU A 137 15.04 3.73 -9.83
C GLU A 137 13.94 2.73 -10.18
N THR A 138 13.83 2.36 -11.45
CA THR A 138 12.85 1.36 -11.91
C THR A 138 13.05 0.03 -11.16
N ILE A 139 14.26 -0.50 -11.15
CA ILE A 139 14.61 -1.73 -10.42
C ILE A 139 14.35 -1.55 -8.92
N GLY A 140 14.70 -0.40 -8.34
CA GLY A 140 14.49 -0.06 -6.94
C GLY A 140 13.01 -0.08 -6.53
N ILE A 141 12.12 0.45 -7.37
CA ILE A 141 10.66 0.43 -7.15
C ILE A 141 10.13 -1.00 -7.20
N PHE A 142 10.48 -1.78 -8.23
CA PHE A 142 10.07 -3.18 -8.33
C PHE A 142 10.58 -4.00 -7.15
N TYR A 143 11.87 -3.87 -6.83
CA TYR A 143 12.51 -4.57 -5.73
C TYR A 143 11.88 -4.20 -4.38
N GLY A 144 11.61 -2.92 -4.15
CA GLY A 144 10.96 -2.44 -2.93
C GLY A 144 9.54 -2.99 -2.77
N PHE A 145 8.75 -2.96 -3.85
CA PHE A 145 7.40 -3.54 -3.86
C PHE A 145 7.42 -5.02 -3.47
N PHE A 146 8.28 -5.82 -4.11
CA PHE A 146 8.37 -7.24 -3.82
C PHE A 146 8.96 -7.50 -2.44
N THR A 147 9.96 -6.75 -2.00
CA THR A 147 10.57 -6.94 -0.68
C THR A 147 9.58 -6.66 0.45
N VAL A 148 8.75 -5.61 0.33
CA VAL A 148 7.75 -5.26 1.35
C VAL A 148 6.55 -6.20 1.36
N ASN A 149 6.11 -6.66 0.19
CA ASN A 149 4.86 -7.43 0.07
C ASN A 149 5.06 -8.94 0.02
N LEU A 150 6.22 -9.38 -0.48
CA LEU A 150 6.70 -10.76 -0.56
C LEU A 150 8.11 -10.84 0.09
N PRO A 151 8.22 -10.72 1.43
CA PRO A 151 9.50 -10.54 2.13
C PRO A 151 10.35 -11.82 2.21
N LEU A 152 10.64 -12.44 1.07
CA LEU A 152 11.47 -13.64 0.96
C LEU A 152 12.92 -13.38 1.42
N ASN A 153 13.38 -12.11 1.38
CA ASN A 153 14.66 -11.70 1.94
C ASN A 153 14.76 -11.98 3.45
N GLY A 154 13.63 -11.98 4.16
CA GLY A 154 13.57 -12.30 5.59
C GLY A 154 13.88 -13.77 5.90
N LEU A 155 13.88 -14.67 4.91
CA LEU A 155 14.27 -16.08 5.09
C LEU A 155 15.74 -16.24 5.51
N LYS A 156 16.57 -15.21 5.33
CA LYS A 156 17.93 -15.15 5.89
C LYS A 156 17.95 -15.24 7.42
N HIS A 157 16.84 -14.88 8.08
CA HIS A 157 16.67 -14.97 9.53
C HIS A 157 15.82 -16.19 9.93
N ILE A 158 16.11 -17.36 9.35
CA ILE A 158 15.36 -18.60 9.60
C ILE A 158 15.37 -19.03 11.09
N PHE A 159 16.38 -18.61 11.86
CA PHE A 159 16.46 -18.90 13.29
C PHE A 159 15.67 -17.92 14.16
N SER A 160 14.90 -16.99 13.56
CA SER A 160 14.03 -16.04 14.25
C SER A 160 12.56 -16.40 13.99
N PRO A 161 11.90 -17.18 14.87
CA PRO A 161 10.54 -17.65 14.66
C PRO A 161 9.53 -16.53 14.39
N GLN A 162 9.74 -15.35 14.99
CA GLN A 162 8.88 -14.19 14.79
C GLN A 162 8.93 -13.68 13.33
N ILE A 163 10.12 -13.74 12.70
CA ILE A 163 10.31 -13.31 11.32
C ILE A 163 9.66 -14.31 10.37
N ILE A 164 9.80 -15.62 10.62
CA ILE A 164 9.12 -16.65 9.83
C ILE A 164 7.60 -16.49 9.92
N ALA A 165 7.07 -16.33 11.13
CA ALA A 165 5.63 -16.12 11.34
C ALA A 165 5.13 -14.89 10.58
N PHE A 166 5.90 -13.79 10.60
CA PHE A 166 5.60 -12.59 9.83
C PHE A 166 5.60 -12.85 8.32
N ILE A 167 6.60 -13.55 7.77
CA ILE A 167 6.67 -13.88 6.35
C ILE A 167 5.46 -14.70 5.93
N ILE A 168 5.13 -15.75 6.69
CA ILE A 168 3.96 -16.60 6.42
C ILE A 168 2.68 -15.75 6.44
N TRP A 169 2.49 -14.95 7.48
CA TRP A 169 1.33 -14.06 7.61
C TRP A 169 1.24 -13.08 6.43
N GLN A 170 2.35 -12.45 6.05
CA GLN A 170 2.41 -11.46 4.97
C GLN A 170 2.13 -12.09 3.60
N LEU A 171 2.66 -13.28 3.32
CA LEU A 171 2.39 -14.03 2.08
C LEU A 171 0.93 -14.47 1.99
N LEU A 172 0.38 -15.00 3.08
CA LEU A 172 -1.04 -15.39 3.16
C LEU A 172 -1.95 -14.18 2.97
N LEU A 173 -1.67 -13.08 3.65
CA LEU A 173 -2.42 -11.84 3.53
C LEU A 173 -2.43 -11.35 2.08
N PHE A 174 -1.26 -11.25 1.46
CA PHE A 174 -1.14 -10.78 0.08
C PHE A 174 -1.88 -11.69 -0.90
N TRP A 175 -1.77 -13.02 -0.73
CA TRP A 175 -2.49 -14.00 -1.54
C TRP A 175 -4.01 -13.86 -1.42
N ILE A 176 -4.53 -13.77 -0.19
CA ILE A 176 -5.97 -13.64 0.04
C ILE A 176 -6.49 -12.35 -0.62
N LEU A 177 -5.80 -11.22 -0.43
CA LEU A 177 -6.17 -9.95 -1.06
C LEU A 177 -6.15 -10.03 -2.60
N LEU A 178 -5.18 -10.75 -3.19
CA LEU A 178 -5.11 -11.00 -4.63
C LEU A 178 -6.32 -11.81 -5.14
N VAL A 179 -6.75 -12.83 -4.39
CA VAL A 179 -7.93 -13.64 -4.72
C VAL A 179 -9.19 -12.79 -4.62
N GLN A 180 -9.36 -12.02 -3.55
CA GLN A 180 -10.51 -11.12 -3.37
C GLN A 180 -10.57 -10.05 -4.48
N PHE A 181 -9.43 -9.51 -4.88
CA PHE A 181 -9.34 -8.56 -5.99
C PHE A 181 -9.76 -9.19 -7.32
N SER A 182 -9.34 -10.43 -7.56
CA SER A 182 -9.80 -11.20 -8.73
C SER A 182 -11.31 -11.38 -8.77
N LYS A 183 -11.95 -11.64 -7.62
CA LYS A 183 -13.42 -11.74 -7.52
C LYS A 183 -14.09 -10.41 -7.84
N CYS A 184 -13.59 -9.30 -7.28
CA CYS A 184 -14.13 -7.96 -7.50
C CYS A 184 -13.99 -7.52 -8.97
N LEU A 185 -12.90 -7.91 -9.63
CA LEU A 185 -12.68 -7.61 -11.06
C LEU A 185 -13.62 -8.38 -12.00
N LYS A 186 -14.10 -9.56 -11.60
CA LYS A 186 -15.08 -10.36 -12.38
C LYS A 186 -16.47 -9.72 -12.39
N ASP A 187 -16.91 -9.15 -11.26
CA ASP A 187 -18.21 -8.49 -11.14
C ASP A 187 -18.08 -7.11 -10.46
N LYS A 188 -17.58 -6.14 -11.24
CA LYS A 188 -17.30 -4.79 -10.76
C LYS A 188 -18.54 -4.04 -10.29
N LYS A 189 -19.71 -4.31 -10.89
CA LYS A 189 -20.95 -3.61 -10.54
C LYS A 189 -21.43 -4.05 -9.15
N LYS A 190 -21.38 -5.36 -8.88
CA LYS A 190 -21.76 -5.92 -7.58
C LYS A 190 -20.75 -5.59 -6.48
N TYR A 191 -19.46 -5.54 -6.79
CA TYR A 191 -18.38 -5.33 -5.82
C TYR A 191 -17.71 -3.95 -5.95
N LYS A 192 -18.49 -2.91 -6.30
CA LYS A 192 -17.92 -1.59 -6.60
C LYS A 192 -17.16 -0.95 -5.42
N ASN A 193 -17.68 -1.08 -4.20
CA ASN A 193 -17.06 -0.48 -3.00
C ASN A 193 -15.80 -1.25 -2.63
N GLU A 194 -15.89 -2.58 -2.63
CA GLU A 194 -14.79 -3.50 -2.34
C GLU A 194 -13.66 -3.38 -3.36
N LEU A 195 -14.00 -3.20 -4.63
CA LEU A 195 -13.05 -2.96 -5.70
C LEU A 195 -12.22 -1.71 -5.41
N TRP A 196 -12.85 -0.59 -5.01
CA TRP A 196 -12.11 0.63 -4.67
C TRP A 196 -11.29 0.50 -3.39
N VAL A 197 -11.80 -0.20 -2.37
CA VAL A 197 -10.99 -0.50 -1.18
C VAL A 197 -9.73 -1.28 -1.57
N LEU A 198 -9.85 -2.29 -2.42
CA LEU A 198 -8.71 -3.07 -2.90
C LEU A 198 -7.77 -2.27 -3.80
N LEU A 199 -8.28 -1.40 -4.66
CA LEU A 199 -7.46 -0.50 -5.49
C LEU A 199 -6.66 0.48 -4.62
N ILE A 200 -7.29 1.09 -3.62
CA ILE A 200 -6.62 1.97 -2.65
C ILE A 200 -5.56 1.18 -1.87
N LEU A 201 -5.89 -0.04 -1.42
CA LEU A 201 -4.98 -0.88 -0.63
C LEU A 201 -3.76 -1.34 -1.43
N PHE A 202 -3.94 -1.81 -2.67
CA PHE A 202 -2.81 -2.17 -3.53
C PHE A 202 -1.99 -0.95 -3.96
N SER A 203 -2.63 0.20 -4.18
CA SER A 203 -1.92 1.46 -4.42
C SER A 203 -1.08 1.86 -3.22
N TYR A 204 -1.62 1.72 -2.00
CA TYR A 204 -0.85 1.88 -0.77
C TYR A 204 0.33 0.91 -0.70
N PHE A 205 0.16 -0.38 -1.03
CA PHE A 205 1.28 -1.34 -1.05
C PHE A 205 2.37 -1.00 -2.06
N ILE A 206 2.01 -0.41 -3.20
CA ILE A 206 2.96 0.10 -4.19
C ILE A 206 3.73 1.29 -3.61
N VAL A 207 3.02 2.31 -3.12
CA VAL A 207 3.63 3.48 -2.48
C VAL A 207 4.53 3.05 -1.33
N GLN A 208 4.08 2.12 -0.48
CA GLN A 208 4.85 1.58 0.62
C GLN A 208 6.17 0.93 0.12
N GLY A 209 6.13 0.16 -0.97
CA GLY A 209 7.33 -0.41 -1.58
C GLY A 209 8.35 0.63 -2.08
N VAL A 210 7.88 1.81 -2.51
CA VAL A 210 8.74 2.90 -3.01
C VAL A 210 9.44 3.63 -1.85
N PHE A 211 8.68 3.97 -0.80
CA PHE A 211 9.13 4.91 0.22
C PHE A 211 9.66 4.28 1.50
N GLU A 212 9.32 3.02 1.82
CA GLU A 212 9.75 2.42 3.08
C GLU A 212 11.24 2.09 3.12
N PRO A 213 11.96 2.51 4.17
CA PRO A 213 13.38 2.23 4.31
C PRO A 213 13.69 0.82 4.81
N ASP A 214 12.81 0.21 5.60
CA ASP A 214 13.05 -1.07 6.26
C ASP A 214 11.77 -1.89 6.44
N LEU A 215 11.91 -3.20 6.66
CA LEU A 215 10.76 -4.08 6.85
C LEU A 215 10.00 -3.78 8.15
N GLY A 216 10.69 -3.36 9.22
CA GLY A 216 10.07 -3.06 10.51
C GLY A 216 9.15 -1.83 10.45
N SER A 217 9.58 -0.75 9.79
CA SER A 217 8.74 0.42 9.50
C SER A 217 7.60 0.06 8.57
N ALA A 218 7.84 -0.76 7.54
CA ALA A 218 6.79 -1.23 6.65
C ALA A 218 5.68 -2.00 7.39
N VAL A 219 6.02 -2.89 8.32
CA VAL A 219 5.01 -3.56 9.15
C VAL A 219 4.24 -2.57 10.01
N ARG A 220 4.96 -1.66 10.67
CA ARG A 220 4.37 -0.64 11.54
C ARG A 220 3.36 0.24 10.79
N HIS A 221 3.71 0.71 9.60
CA HIS A 221 2.82 1.55 8.80
C HIS A 221 1.60 0.77 8.26
N LYS A 222 1.78 -0.53 7.99
CA LYS A 222 0.69 -1.42 7.57
C LYS A 222 -0.38 -1.62 8.65
N ILE A 223 -0.02 -1.50 9.93
CA ILE A 223 -0.99 -1.50 11.04
C ILE A 223 -1.97 -0.32 10.93
N GLY A 224 -1.50 0.85 10.50
CA GLY A 224 -2.37 2.00 10.24
C GLY A 224 -3.40 1.76 9.12
N MET A 225 -3.13 0.82 8.22
CA MET A 225 -4.03 0.42 7.13
C MET A 225 -4.90 -0.79 7.48
N PHE A 226 -4.79 -1.31 8.70
CA PHE A 226 -5.48 -2.53 9.13
C PHE A 226 -7.01 -2.45 8.99
N PRO A 227 -7.70 -1.32 9.22
CA PRO A 227 -9.14 -1.22 8.96
C PRO A 227 -9.50 -1.60 7.52
N LEU A 228 -8.82 -1.01 6.53
CA LEU A 228 -9.05 -1.30 5.10
C LEU A 228 -8.72 -2.76 4.77
N ILE A 229 -7.64 -3.29 5.33
CA ILE A 229 -7.26 -4.71 5.18
C ILE A 229 -8.36 -5.60 5.74
N TYR A 230 -8.81 -5.34 6.97
CA TYR A 230 -9.84 -6.11 7.66
C TYR A 230 -11.15 -6.11 6.87
N TYR A 231 -11.60 -4.95 6.40
CA TYR A 231 -12.77 -4.87 5.52
C TYR A 231 -12.58 -5.69 4.24
N ALA A 232 -11.42 -5.58 3.57
CA ALA A 232 -11.13 -6.33 2.35
C ALA A 232 -11.12 -7.86 2.55
N LEU A 233 -10.75 -8.33 3.74
CA LEU A 233 -10.79 -9.75 4.10
C LEU A 233 -12.22 -10.24 4.36
N TYR A 234 -13.05 -9.45 5.06
CA TYR A 234 -14.36 -9.89 5.57
C TYR A 234 -15.57 -9.21 4.90
N TYR A 235 -15.40 -8.60 3.72
CA TYR A 235 -16.46 -7.79 3.09
C TYR A 235 -17.78 -8.55 2.88
N GLU A 236 -17.74 -9.87 2.66
CA GLU A 236 -18.95 -10.67 2.46
C GLU A 236 -19.83 -10.71 3.71
N ASP A 237 -19.21 -10.80 4.89
CA ASP A 237 -19.93 -10.83 6.17
C ASP A 237 -20.47 -9.45 6.51
N PHE A 238 -19.67 -8.39 6.29
CA PHE A 238 -20.13 -7.00 6.42
C PHE A 238 -21.33 -6.70 5.52
N ARG A 239 -21.29 -7.17 4.26
CA ARG A 239 -22.38 -7.00 3.32
C ARG A 239 -23.65 -7.76 3.74
N LYS A 240 -23.51 -9.00 4.24
CA LYS A 240 -24.65 -9.78 4.76
C LYS A 240 -25.28 -9.07 5.97
N ALA A 241 -24.49 -8.48 6.85
CA ALA A 241 -24.99 -7.74 8.01
C ALA A 241 -25.74 -6.46 7.60
N LEU A 242 -25.20 -5.68 6.66
CA LEU A 242 -25.85 -4.48 6.12
C LEU A 242 -27.20 -4.76 5.44
N ARG A 243 -27.34 -5.90 4.77
CA ARG A 243 -28.61 -6.32 4.15
C ARG A 243 -29.67 -6.78 5.15
N LYS A 244 -29.30 -7.09 6.39
CA LYS A 244 -30.25 -7.44 7.46
C LYS A 244 -30.76 -6.21 8.22
N THR A 245 -30.14 -5.04 8.00
CA THR A 245 -30.45 -3.78 8.70
C THR A 245 -31.20 -2.78 7.82
N ILE A 246 -31.48 -3.14 6.56
CA ILE A 246 -32.36 -2.43 5.62
C ILE A 246 -33.58 -3.32 5.41
#